data_AF-A0A519BZ52-F1
#
_entry.id   AF-A0A519BZ52-F1
#
_cell.length_a   1.000
_cell.length_b   1.000
_cell.length_c   1.000
_cell.angle_alpha   90.00
_cell.angle_beta   90.00
_cell.angle_gamma   90.00
#
_symmetry.space_group_name_H-M   'P 1'
#
loop_
_entity.id
_entity.type
_entity.pdbx_description
1 polymer ?
#
loop_
_entity_poly.entity_id
_entity_poly.type
_entity_poly.pdbx_seq_one_letter_code
_entity_poly.pdbx_strand_id
1 'polypeptide(L)'
;MTKIEDPLRHLLVLIRSNFVVLVVTAIIVLAIDYKDFFGRDSDEVYYLAISSVVIFLLLLTLQKYRNPLHYWPRYAFFVKDRNDSQIKMEPYLDPWLIWLGLIRPMELVNVRYSMYPDLDVGVDIDPNTGVITGFPMELGNHTSEIKMRFLGGAYS
;
A
#
# COMPACT_ATOMS: atom_id res chain seq x y z
N MET A 1 6.01 -22.03 -15.85
CA MET A 1 6.34 -21.11 -16.96
C MET A 1 5.85 -19.73 -16.57
N THR A 2 6.72 -18.94 -15.94
CA THR A 2 6.40 -17.58 -15.46
C THR A 2 6.21 -16.68 -16.69
N LYS A 3 5.01 -16.12 -16.85
CA LYS A 3 4.79 -15.04 -17.82
C LYS A 3 5.77 -13.92 -17.46
N ILE A 4 6.74 -13.66 -18.33
CA ILE A 4 7.57 -12.47 -18.22
C ILE A 4 6.61 -11.29 -18.40
N GLU A 5 6.23 -10.66 -17.30
CA GLU A 5 5.35 -9.49 -17.32
C GLU A 5 6.07 -8.33 -18.00
N ASP A 6 5.38 -7.67 -18.92
CA ASP A 6 5.92 -6.57 -19.73
C ASP A 6 6.39 -5.40 -18.82
N PRO A 7 7.68 -5.06 -18.79
CA PRO A 7 8.20 -4.00 -17.92
C PRO A 7 7.57 -2.63 -18.21
N LEU A 8 7.11 -2.38 -19.44
CA LEU A 8 6.41 -1.14 -19.80
C LEU A 8 5.06 -1.02 -19.09
N ARG A 9 4.36 -2.15 -18.91
CA ARG A 9 3.08 -2.17 -18.19
C ARG A 9 3.26 -1.79 -16.72
N HIS A 10 4.29 -2.31 -16.08
CA HIS A 10 4.63 -1.96 -14.68
C HIS A 10 4.95 -0.47 -14.52
N LEU A 11 5.75 0.06 -15.44
CA LEU A 11 6.11 1.47 -15.44
C LEU A 11 4.88 2.38 -15.64
N LEU A 12 3.98 2.02 -16.57
CA LEU A 12 2.71 2.73 -16.78
C LEU A 12 1.80 2.71 -15.55
N VAL A 13 1.68 1.55 -14.88
CA VAL A 13 0.90 1.44 -13.65
C VAL A 13 1.50 2.32 -12.54
N LEU A 14 2.83 2.34 -12.41
CA LEU A 14 3.53 3.15 -11.42
C LEU A 14 3.34 4.65 -11.67
N ILE A 15 3.46 5.10 -12.92
CA ILE A 15 3.20 6.50 -13.29
C ILE A 15 1.74 6.86 -13.01
N ARG A 16 0.79 6.03 -13.46
CA ARG A 16 -0.64 6.29 -13.30
C ARG A 16 -1.06 6.35 -11.83
N SER A 17 -0.55 5.44 -11.01
CA SER A 17 -0.90 5.36 -9.58
C SER A 17 -0.28 6.48 -8.74
N ASN A 18 0.81 7.10 -9.20
CA ASN A 18 1.57 8.11 -8.46
C ASN A 18 1.67 9.45 -9.21
N PHE A 19 0.74 9.74 -10.12
CA PHE A 19 0.76 10.95 -10.95
C PHE A 19 0.86 12.24 -10.12
N VAL A 20 0.13 12.33 -9.01
CA VAL A 20 0.17 13.51 -8.12
C VAL A 20 1.57 13.69 -7.51
N VAL A 21 2.22 12.60 -7.06
CA VAL A 21 3.58 12.66 -6.51
C VAL A 21 4.60 13.06 -7.57
N LEU A 22 4.44 12.59 -8.81
CA LEU A 22 5.27 13.04 -9.93
C LEU A 22 5.16 14.55 -10.16
N VAL A 23 3.94 15.10 -10.17
CA VAL A 23 3.71 16.55 -10.35
C VAL A 23 4.33 17.34 -9.20
N VAL A 24 4.14 16.92 -7.96
CA VAL A 24 4.73 17.60 -6.79
C VAL A 24 6.25 17.54 -6.83
N THR A 25 6.82 16.39 -7.19
CA THR A 25 8.28 16.23 -7.38
C THR A 25 8.80 17.22 -8.41
N ALA A 26 8.15 17.30 -9.58
CA ALA A 26 8.55 18.23 -10.64
C ALA A 26 8.51 19.70 -10.16
N ILE A 27 7.47 20.11 -9.43
CA ILE A 27 7.37 21.46 -8.86
C ILE A 27 8.52 21.74 -7.89
N ILE A 28 8.87 20.79 -7.02
CA ILE A 28 9.97 20.95 -6.05
C ILE A 28 11.30 21.08 -6.79
N VAL A 29 11.56 20.20 -7.76
CA VAL A 29 12.81 20.23 -8.55
C VAL A 29 12.94 21.55 -9.31
N LEU A 30 11.86 22.03 -9.96
CA LEU A 30 11.84 23.33 -10.63
C LEU A 30 12.07 24.49 -9.64
N ALA A 31 11.58 24.39 -8.41
CA ALA A 31 11.82 25.41 -7.39
C ALA A 31 13.28 25.40 -6.88
N ILE A 32 13.92 24.23 -6.82
CA ILE A 32 15.35 24.07 -6.48
C ILE A 32 16.22 24.69 -7.58
N ASP A 33 15.92 24.36 -8.83
CA ASP A 33 16.57 24.91 -10.03
C ASP A 33 16.40 26.43 -10.13
N TYR A 34 15.17 26.94 -9.97
CA TYR A 34 14.89 28.38 -9.97
C TYR A 34 15.66 29.16 -8.89
N LYS A 35 15.92 28.52 -7.74
CA LYS A 35 16.70 29.12 -6.65
C LYS A 35 18.21 29.02 -6.85
N ASP A 36 18.67 28.40 -7.94
CA ASP A 36 20.09 28.18 -8.22
C ASP A 36 20.79 27.48 -7.04
N PHE A 37 20.09 26.51 -6.41
CA PHE A 37 20.51 25.92 -5.13
C PHE A 37 21.84 25.18 -5.23
N PHE A 38 22.11 24.55 -6.38
CA PHE A 38 23.34 23.81 -6.64
C PHE A 38 24.42 24.67 -7.34
N GLY A 39 24.09 25.90 -7.74
CA GLY A 39 24.99 26.78 -8.47
C GLY A 39 25.18 26.39 -9.93
N ARG A 40 25.64 27.34 -10.75
CA ARG A 40 25.83 27.22 -12.20
C ARG A 40 27.13 26.48 -12.59
N ASP A 41 27.36 25.32 -12.02
CA ASP A 41 28.48 24.45 -12.41
C ASP A 41 28.03 23.42 -13.45
N SER A 42 28.96 22.88 -14.22
CA SER A 42 28.69 21.86 -15.26
C SER A 42 27.96 20.61 -14.72
N ASP A 43 28.07 20.37 -13.41
CA ASP A 43 27.56 19.18 -12.76
C ASP A 43 26.15 19.38 -12.16
N GLU A 44 25.60 20.59 -12.22
CA GLU A 44 24.28 20.96 -11.69
C GLU A 44 23.17 20.00 -12.17
N VAL A 45 23.21 19.63 -13.46
CA VAL A 45 22.24 18.72 -14.07
C VAL A 45 22.25 17.35 -13.39
N TYR A 46 23.41 16.85 -12.97
CA TYR A 46 23.50 15.56 -12.27
C TYR A 46 22.96 15.67 -10.85
N TYR A 47 23.24 16.76 -10.14
CA TYR A 47 22.70 16.99 -8.80
C TYR A 47 21.16 17.17 -8.82
N LEU A 48 20.62 17.86 -9.82
CA LEU A 48 19.19 17.98 -10.05
C LEU A 48 18.54 16.63 -10.38
N ALA A 49 19.18 15.82 -11.24
CA ALA A 49 18.67 14.49 -11.58
C ALA A 49 18.65 13.56 -10.35
N ILE A 50 19.72 13.53 -9.56
CA ILE A 50 19.79 12.69 -8.35
C ILE A 50 18.78 13.17 -7.31
N SER A 51 18.71 14.48 -7.05
CA SER A 51 17.76 15.04 -6.08
C SER A 51 16.31 14.78 -6.49
N SER A 52 15.98 14.86 -7.78
CA SER A 52 14.67 14.47 -8.31
C SER A 52 14.30 13.03 -7.95
N VAL A 53 15.22 12.07 -8.18
CA VAL A 53 14.99 10.66 -7.84
C VAL A 53 14.81 10.48 -6.33
N VAL A 54 15.65 11.12 -5.52
CA VAL A 54 15.58 11.02 -4.05
C VAL A 54 14.27 11.60 -3.52
N ILE A 55 13.88 12.80 -3.98
CA ILE A 55 12.62 13.45 -3.59
C ILE A 55 11.43 12.61 -4.04
N PHE A 56 11.45 12.06 -5.25
CA PHE A 56 10.40 11.19 -5.76
C PHE A 56 10.23 9.95 -4.87
N LEU A 57 11.32 9.25 -4.56
CA LEU A 57 11.30 8.07 -3.69
C LEU A 57 10.81 8.42 -2.28
N LEU A 58 11.25 9.55 -1.72
CA LEU A 58 10.82 10.01 -0.40
C LEU A 58 9.32 10.36 -0.37
N LEU A 59 8.81 11.02 -1.40
CA LEU A 59 7.38 11.32 -1.48
C LEU A 59 6.55 10.06 -1.71
N LEU A 60 7.05 9.09 -2.49
CA LEU A 60 6.41 7.79 -2.65
C LEU A 60 6.29 7.04 -1.32
N THR A 61 7.36 7.02 -0.51
CA THR A 61 7.32 6.37 0.81
C THR A 61 6.34 7.08 1.75
N LEU A 62 6.32 8.42 1.75
CA LEU A 62 5.34 9.20 2.54
C LEU A 62 3.89 8.99 2.06
N GLN A 63 3.65 8.88 0.76
CA GLN A 63 2.31 8.59 0.24
C GLN A 63 1.87 7.19 0.67
N LYS A 64 2.75 6.19 0.55
CA LYS A 64 2.48 4.81 0.94
C LYS A 64 2.32 4.65 2.46
N TYR A 65 2.98 5.50 3.25
CA TYR A 65 2.85 5.54 4.70
C TYR A 65 1.43 5.84 5.20
N ARG A 66 0.56 6.47 4.38
CA ARG A 66 -0.81 6.81 4.81
C ARG A 66 -1.63 5.58 5.23
N ASN A 67 -1.35 4.40 4.68
CA ASN A 67 -1.95 3.16 5.13
C ASN A 67 -0.93 2.00 5.13
N PRO A 68 -0.42 1.60 6.31
CA PRO A 68 0.51 0.49 6.44
C PRO A 68 -0.16 -0.88 6.51
N LEU A 69 -1.48 -0.95 6.64
CA LEU A 69 -2.23 -2.18 6.81
C LEU A 69 -2.48 -2.87 5.47
N HIS A 70 -2.09 -4.13 5.40
CA HIS A 70 -2.27 -4.98 4.22
C HIS A 70 -2.78 -6.37 4.62
N TYR A 71 -3.31 -7.09 3.64
CA TYR A 71 -3.82 -8.45 3.80
C TYR A 71 -3.11 -9.42 2.85
N TRP A 72 -2.80 -10.61 3.36
CA TRP A 72 -2.25 -11.70 2.56
C TRP A 72 -3.16 -12.94 2.61
N PRO A 73 -3.53 -13.53 1.46
CA PRO A 73 -3.36 -12.98 0.11
C PRO A 73 -4.18 -11.70 -0.07
N ARG A 74 -3.83 -10.85 -1.04
CA ARG A 74 -4.55 -9.57 -1.29
C ARG A 74 -5.96 -9.80 -1.85
N TYR A 75 -6.15 -10.90 -2.56
CA TYR A 75 -7.42 -11.35 -3.10
C TYR A 75 -7.50 -12.86 -2.89
N ALA A 76 -8.72 -13.36 -2.67
CA ALA A 76 -8.99 -14.79 -2.58
C ALA A 76 -10.03 -15.15 -3.63
N PHE A 77 -9.83 -16.29 -4.29
CA PHE A 77 -10.79 -16.89 -5.19
C PHE A 77 -11.26 -18.21 -4.58
N PHE A 78 -12.56 -18.44 -4.60
CA PHE A 78 -13.16 -19.66 -4.10
C PHE A 78 -14.14 -20.21 -5.14
N VAL A 79 -14.09 -21.52 -5.37
CA VAL A 79 -15.01 -22.21 -6.26
C VAL A 79 -15.73 -23.28 -5.45
N LYS A 80 -17.04 -23.09 -5.24
CA LYS A 80 -17.88 -23.96 -4.39
C LYS A 80 -17.81 -25.45 -4.74
N ASP A 81 -17.72 -25.77 -6.04
CA ASP A 81 -17.73 -27.16 -6.53
C ASP A 81 -16.33 -27.79 -6.59
N ARG A 82 -15.28 -27.02 -6.29
CA ARG A 82 -13.94 -27.56 -6.03
C ARG A 82 -13.85 -27.84 -4.53
N ASN A 83 -13.15 -28.91 -4.14
CA ASN A 83 -12.81 -29.18 -2.74
C ASN A 83 -11.72 -28.19 -2.26
N ASP A 84 -11.97 -26.90 -2.46
CA ASP A 84 -11.09 -25.80 -2.11
C ASP A 84 -11.15 -25.59 -0.58
N SER A 85 -10.00 -25.29 0.02
CA SER A 85 -9.96 -24.92 1.42
C SER A 85 -10.72 -23.61 1.67
N GLN A 86 -11.20 -23.42 2.89
CA GLN A 86 -11.76 -22.13 3.31
C GLN A 86 -10.81 -20.98 2.99
N ILE A 87 -11.37 -19.82 2.65
CA ILE A 87 -10.58 -18.60 2.49
C ILE A 87 -9.93 -18.29 3.84
N LYS A 88 -8.67 -17.88 3.80
CA LYS A 88 -7.94 -17.36 4.95
C LYS A 88 -7.08 -16.18 4.50
N MET A 89 -7.35 -15.00 5.02
CA MET A 89 -6.56 -13.79 4.76
C MET A 89 -6.11 -13.20 6.09
N GLU A 90 -4.81 -12.93 6.21
CA GLU A 90 -4.20 -12.44 7.44
C GLU A 90 -3.74 -10.98 7.29
N PRO A 91 -4.01 -10.11 8.29
CA PRO A 91 -3.50 -8.75 8.28
C PRO A 91 -2.01 -8.73 8.60
N TYR A 92 -1.29 -7.82 7.96
CA TYR A 92 0.09 -7.49 8.29
C TYR A 92 0.35 -6.01 8.06
N LEU A 93 1.32 -5.47 8.78
CA LEU A 93 1.81 -4.11 8.57
C LEU A 93 3.01 -4.13 7.62
N ASP A 94 3.16 -3.13 6.75
CA ASP A 94 4.27 -3.07 5.78
C ASP A 94 5.64 -3.20 6.51
N PRO A 95 6.41 -4.28 6.23
CA PRO A 95 7.69 -4.53 6.91
C PRO A 95 8.70 -3.38 6.74
N TRP A 96 8.66 -2.66 5.62
CA TRP A 96 9.56 -1.53 5.39
C TRP A 96 9.28 -0.38 6.34
N LEU A 97 8.01 -0.12 6.65
CA LEU A 97 7.63 0.95 7.58
C LEU A 97 8.01 0.60 9.03
N ILE A 98 7.92 -0.69 9.39
CA ILE A 98 8.41 -1.20 10.67
C ILE A 98 9.94 -1.04 10.75
N TRP A 99 10.66 -1.45 9.70
CA TRP A 99 12.12 -1.38 9.66
C TRP A 99 12.65 0.06 9.73
N LEU A 100 11.97 1.00 9.07
CA LEU A 100 12.28 2.44 9.17
C LEU A 100 11.92 3.06 10.53
N GLY A 101 11.31 2.30 11.45
CA GLY A 101 10.88 2.77 12.77
C GLY A 101 9.70 3.75 12.72
N LEU A 102 9.03 3.87 11.57
CA LEU A 102 7.89 4.76 11.38
C LEU A 102 6.61 4.20 12.01
N ILE A 103 6.59 2.90 12.26
CA ILE A 103 5.54 2.17 12.96
C ILE A 103 6.18 1.20 13.92
N ARG A 104 5.72 1.20 15.17
CA ARG A 104 6.14 0.25 16.19
C ARG A 104 4.94 -0.63 16.54
N PRO A 105 4.86 -1.88 16.01
CA PRO A 105 3.73 -2.75 16.26
C PRO A 105 3.46 -3.01 17.75
N MET A 106 4.51 -3.01 18.57
CA MET A 106 4.41 -3.19 20.03
C MET A 106 3.71 -2.02 20.74
N GLU A 107 3.65 -0.84 20.12
CA GLU A 107 2.95 0.33 20.66
C GLU A 107 1.45 0.31 20.32
N LEU A 108 1.00 -0.60 19.44
CA LEU A 108 -0.40 -0.71 19.04
C LEU A 108 -1.17 -1.49 20.10
N VAL A 109 -1.87 -0.76 20.98
CA VAL A 109 -2.66 -1.32 22.08
C VAL A 109 -4.15 -1.30 21.75
N ASN A 110 -4.89 -2.29 22.24
CA ASN A 110 -6.34 -2.43 22.04
C ASN A 110 -6.76 -2.40 20.56
N VAL A 111 -6.07 -3.22 19.76
CA VAL A 111 -6.35 -3.34 18.34
C VAL A 111 -7.71 -3.99 18.12
N ARG A 112 -8.52 -3.37 17.26
CA ARG A 112 -9.82 -3.85 16.81
C ARG A 112 -9.96 -3.70 15.31
N TYR A 113 -10.40 -4.75 14.66
CA TYR A 113 -10.67 -4.76 13.23
C TYR A 113 -12.16 -4.65 12.98
N SER A 114 -12.50 -3.94 11.91
CA SER A 114 -13.86 -3.78 11.41
C SER A 114 -13.83 -3.76 9.91
N MET A 115 -14.91 -4.16 9.28
CA MET A 115 -15.01 -4.27 7.83
C MET A 115 -16.28 -3.58 7.35
N TYR A 116 -16.22 -2.95 6.18
CA TYR A 116 -17.40 -2.35 5.55
C TYR A 116 -17.24 -2.22 4.02
N PRO A 117 -18.26 -2.58 3.21
CA PRO A 117 -19.43 -3.36 3.60
C PRO A 117 -19.01 -4.74 4.11
N ASP A 118 -19.91 -5.40 4.86
CA ASP A 118 -19.65 -6.76 5.32
C ASP A 118 -19.34 -7.67 4.12
N LEU A 119 -18.48 -8.66 4.33
CA LEU A 119 -18.18 -9.64 3.31
C LEU A 119 -19.40 -10.51 3.01
N ASP A 120 -19.28 -11.25 1.92
CA ASP A 120 -20.31 -12.17 1.47
C ASP A 120 -20.69 -13.22 2.55
N VAL A 121 -21.91 -13.73 2.48
CA VAL A 121 -22.46 -14.71 3.42
C VAL A 121 -21.50 -15.89 3.53
N GLY A 122 -21.12 -16.22 4.77
CA GLY A 122 -20.22 -17.33 5.08
C GLY A 122 -18.74 -16.96 5.16
N VAL A 123 -18.37 -15.69 4.93
CA VAL A 123 -17.03 -15.15 5.23
C VAL A 123 -17.14 -14.06 6.29
N ASP A 124 -16.30 -14.14 7.32
CA ASP A 124 -16.31 -13.19 8.44
C ASP A 124 -14.87 -12.80 8.85
N ILE A 125 -14.75 -11.68 9.57
CA ILE A 125 -13.51 -11.17 10.14
C ILE A 125 -13.53 -11.31 11.66
N ASP A 126 -12.50 -11.92 12.23
CA ASP A 126 -12.30 -11.89 13.68
C ASP A 126 -11.88 -10.46 14.10
N PRO A 127 -12.69 -9.73 14.90
CA PRO A 127 -12.41 -8.34 15.25
C PRO A 127 -11.18 -8.18 16.16
N ASN A 128 -10.66 -9.25 16.76
CA ASN A 128 -9.47 -9.18 17.61
C ASN A 128 -8.18 -9.40 16.84
N THR A 129 -8.18 -10.38 15.92
CA THR A 129 -6.98 -10.75 15.14
C THR A 129 -6.95 -10.08 13.78
N GLY A 130 -8.11 -9.66 13.27
CA GLY A 130 -8.30 -9.14 11.92
C GLY A 130 -8.24 -10.22 10.84
N VAL A 131 -8.14 -11.50 11.21
CA VAL A 131 -8.09 -12.59 10.24
C VAL A 131 -9.47 -12.78 9.62
N ILE A 132 -9.51 -12.83 8.30
CA ILE A 132 -10.72 -13.10 7.52
C ILE A 132 -10.75 -14.57 7.16
N THR A 133 -11.83 -15.25 7.49
CA THR A 133 -12.01 -16.67 7.15
C THR A 133 -13.43 -17.01 6.75
N GLY A 134 -13.57 -18.05 5.94
CA GLY A 134 -14.86 -18.69 5.71
C GLY A 134 -15.05 -19.28 4.32
N PHE A 135 -16.30 -19.63 4.02
CA PHE A 135 -16.73 -20.18 2.75
C PHE A 135 -17.76 -19.24 2.13
N PRO A 136 -17.41 -18.49 1.07
CA PRO A 136 -18.37 -17.59 0.43
C PRO A 136 -19.49 -18.40 -0.19
N MET A 137 -20.72 -17.97 0.08
CA MET A 137 -21.94 -18.67 -0.34
C MET A 137 -22.61 -18.03 -1.55
N GLU A 138 -22.32 -16.76 -1.84
CA GLU A 138 -22.82 -16.07 -3.03
C GLU A 138 -21.78 -16.06 -4.15
N LEU A 139 -22.30 -15.94 -5.37
CA LEU A 139 -21.50 -15.83 -6.58
C LEU A 139 -21.34 -14.35 -6.92
N GLY A 140 -20.14 -13.83 -6.83
CA GLY A 140 -19.90 -12.44 -7.16
C GLY A 140 -18.48 -11.97 -6.86
N ASN A 141 -18.19 -10.76 -7.33
CA ASN A 141 -17.01 -10.01 -6.88
C ASN A 141 -17.43 -9.10 -5.74
N HIS A 142 -16.89 -9.37 -4.54
CA HIS A 142 -17.14 -8.57 -3.36
C HIS A 142 -15.89 -7.74 -3.04
N THR A 143 -16.09 -6.52 -2.56
CA THR A 143 -14.99 -5.64 -2.15
C THR A 143 -15.38 -4.96 -0.86
N SER A 144 -14.51 -5.11 0.14
CA SER A 144 -14.70 -4.54 1.47
C SER A 144 -13.47 -3.74 1.88
N GLU A 145 -13.69 -2.63 2.55
CA GLU A 145 -12.64 -1.86 3.21
C GLU A 145 -12.50 -2.37 4.65
N ILE A 146 -11.25 -2.46 5.12
CA ILE A 146 -10.96 -2.97 6.45
C ILE A 146 -10.31 -1.86 7.26
N LYS A 147 -10.86 -1.59 8.44
CA LYS A 147 -10.36 -0.58 9.36
C LYS A 147 -9.81 -1.24 10.61
N MET A 148 -8.51 -1.05 10.84
CA MET A 148 -7.81 -1.39 12.08
C MET A 148 -7.78 -0.16 12.98
N ARG A 149 -8.50 -0.21 14.09
CA ARG A 149 -8.48 0.82 15.14
C ARG A 149 -7.58 0.37 16.28
N PHE A 150 -6.84 1.31 16.87
CA PHE A 150 -6.00 1.06 18.03
C PHE A 150 -6.00 2.31 18.92
N LEU A 151 -5.49 2.18 20.14
CA LEU A 151 -5.38 3.32 21.04
C LEU A 151 -4.38 4.33 20.46
N GLY A 152 -4.88 5.47 19.99
CA GLY A 152 -4.08 6.52 19.36
C GLY A 152 -4.31 6.72 17.87
N GLY A 153 -5.13 5.89 17.20
CA GLY A 153 -5.42 6.11 15.78
C GLY A 153 -6.16 4.97 15.08
N ALA A 154 -6.16 5.02 13.75
CA ALA A 154 -6.70 3.97 12.90
C ALA A 154 -5.97 3.91 11.56
N TYR A 155 -5.91 2.71 10.98
CA TYR A 155 -5.49 2.44 9.60
C TYR A 155 -6.67 1.85 8.81
N SER A 156 -6.74 2.15 7.52
CA SER A 156 -7.84 1.76 6.62
C SER A 156 -7.33 1.47 5.22
#